data_AF-A0A945HY45-F1
#
_entry.id   AF-A0A945HY45-F1
#
_cell.length_a   1.000
_cell.length_b   1.000
_cell.length_c   1.000
_cell.angle_alpha   90.00
_cell.angle_beta   90.00
_cell.angle_gamma   90.00
#
_symmetry.space_group_name_H-M   'P 1'
#
loop_
_entity.id
_entity.type
_entity.pdbx_description
1 polymer ?
#
loop_
_entity_poly.entity_id
_entity_poly.type
_entity_poly.pdbx_seq_one_letter_code
_entity_poly.pdbx_strand_id
1 'polypeptide(L)'
;MAVGENPDGAYKLDVNPSFASFQNVEVTKVDETKPWKPPVEVSVTKADGSTEIIDASTPFFTFEGADGGKLIVSAATAGHIDDLHIKGTDAGSKFAHGSLEDLFTDVQDKLPADVATTPGVSAFSMEMGKNMGKEGIASMTELQEGGIISAADVALAESVRTQVYELNKSGDAAAKEAFVADFTSKNPGSRIQFQLVRGTVLVPIVDTPKRTTTKLFSVFGPAGENTKAMWTAAPGRYMPKHPNPTQFSAEEMASGSFEESANAWFDTVMLTGNEPEVSETEVVAADVVDEVKSDAVESVTLQDPVKLFSQLLGSAEYRDGVIRLRTAGEREAISAVKAGVETAAKKRLNELKSASAMAALGETDIKTAQRRGKEWGMALKAVSEVSLDVDGEVKTVSVGEALNVLTAEGMKEKAEEIATLESSLVDAEVRVNALLDGIAADLEVRKDDPEFQAALAVWGNSPDSKGGRGVDEKGFHAGIIHYFEYRASKEKAGRYKREADGAFGIDGFIEHSKDLEAYVQPGADLKSMPEVQNFARLTDENGRERLLLSTDRFTISAFKWEDQDSLGIITVLPNSNPDPKGKNAKRFEKMLMAEIKNTSNDKGYLNHLGEERRLVDADDQFAGLLDA
;
A
#
# COMPACT_ATOMS: atom_id res chain seq x y z
N MET A 1 -1.29 29.23 7.96
CA MET A 1 -2.12 30.01 8.90
C MET A 1 -2.26 29.18 10.17
N ALA A 2 -1.85 29.71 11.33
CA ALA A 2 -2.10 29.06 12.60
C ALA A 2 -3.58 29.29 12.94
N VAL A 3 -4.34 28.21 13.08
CA VAL A 3 -5.77 28.28 13.38
C VAL A 3 -5.92 28.34 14.90
N GLY A 4 -6.64 29.35 15.38
CA GLY A 4 -6.91 29.53 16.82
C GLY A 4 -7.68 28.33 17.37
N GLU A 5 -7.35 27.94 18.59
CA GLU A 5 -8.08 26.93 19.35
C GLU A 5 -9.56 27.33 19.43
N ASN A 6 -10.44 26.38 19.13
CA ASN A 6 -11.88 26.55 19.15
C ASN A 6 -12.38 26.29 20.59
N PRO A 7 -12.86 27.31 21.33
CA PRO A 7 -13.54 27.07 22.59
C PRO A 7 -15.00 26.73 22.27
N ASP A 8 -15.43 25.53 22.66
CA ASP A 8 -16.81 25.03 22.61
C ASP A 8 -17.39 24.71 21.21
N GLY A 9 -17.17 23.47 20.75
CA GLY A 9 -18.06 22.72 19.83
C GLY A 9 -18.78 23.54 18.75
N ALA A 10 -18.04 24.29 17.92
CA ALA A 10 -18.63 25.22 16.95
C ALA A 10 -19.53 24.55 15.92
N TYR A 11 -19.37 23.24 15.71
CA TYR A 11 -20.17 22.44 14.81
C TYR A 11 -20.84 21.29 15.55
N LYS A 12 -22.09 21.01 15.17
CA LYS A 12 -22.80 19.79 15.54
C LYS A 12 -22.81 18.82 14.37
N LEU A 13 -22.37 17.59 14.59
CA LEU A 13 -22.49 16.52 13.59
C LEU A 13 -23.93 15.99 13.50
N ASP A 14 -24.46 15.98 12.28
CA ASP A 14 -25.67 15.27 11.89
C ASP A 14 -25.29 14.13 10.94
N VAL A 15 -25.68 12.91 11.31
CA VAL A 15 -25.39 11.68 10.55
C VAL A 15 -26.66 11.23 9.87
N ASN A 16 -26.60 11.00 8.57
CA ASN A 16 -27.75 10.51 7.83
C ASN A 16 -28.07 9.06 8.25
N PRO A 17 -29.20 8.80 8.95
CA PRO A 17 -29.47 7.48 9.52
C PRO A 17 -29.70 6.40 8.45
N SER A 18 -30.03 6.77 7.21
CA SER A 18 -30.19 5.83 6.10
C SER A 18 -28.85 5.26 5.59
N PHE A 19 -27.74 5.92 5.92
CA PHE A 19 -26.40 5.57 5.47
C PHE A 19 -25.39 5.45 6.61
N ALA A 20 -25.83 5.53 7.86
CA ALA A 20 -24.99 5.26 9.01
C ALA A 20 -24.46 3.82 8.91
N SER A 21 -23.16 3.66 9.18
CA SER A 21 -22.47 2.37 9.15
C SER A 21 -22.61 1.63 7.82
N PHE A 22 -22.61 2.38 6.70
CA PHE A 22 -22.55 1.79 5.37
C PHE A 22 -21.32 0.87 5.25
N GLN A 23 -21.45 -0.21 4.47
CA GLN A 23 -20.39 -1.18 4.25
C GLN A 23 -19.48 -0.80 3.09
N ASN A 24 -20.03 -0.20 2.03
CA ASN A 24 -19.28 0.14 0.82
C ASN A 24 -19.96 1.25 0.01
N VAL A 25 -19.18 2.03 -0.74
CA VAL A 25 -19.68 3.00 -1.73
C VAL A 25 -18.87 2.85 -3.02
N GLU A 26 -19.54 2.47 -4.10
CA GLU A 26 -18.91 2.30 -5.40
C GLU A 26 -19.38 3.39 -6.37
N VAL A 27 -18.45 4.02 -7.08
CA VAL A 27 -18.79 4.99 -8.13
C VAL A 27 -19.37 4.24 -9.33
N THR A 28 -20.67 4.41 -9.58
CA THR A 28 -21.35 3.80 -10.72
C THR A 28 -21.36 4.69 -11.95
N LYS A 29 -21.20 6.01 -11.77
CA LYS A 29 -21.17 6.98 -12.87
C LYS A 29 -20.38 8.22 -12.52
N VAL A 30 -19.70 8.76 -13.53
CA VAL A 30 -18.92 10.00 -13.46
C VAL A 30 -19.40 11.02 -14.50
N ASP A 31 -19.13 12.30 -14.24
CA ASP A 31 -19.34 13.40 -15.19
C ASP A 31 -18.17 13.46 -16.18
N GLU A 32 -18.34 12.72 -17.27
CA GLU A 32 -17.38 12.63 -18.38
C GLU A 32 -17.09 13.97 -19.08
N THR A 33 -17.89 15.02 -18.83
CA THR A 33 -17.68 16.35 -19.44
C THR A 33 -16.58 17.15 -18.74
N LYS A 34 -16.21 16.75 -17.51
CA LYS A 34 -15.18 17.43 -16.72
C LYS A 34 -13.87 16.66 -16.76
N PRO A 35 -12.72 17.35 -16.84
CA PRO A 35 -11.42 16.69 -17.00
C PRO A 35 -11.01 15.82 -15.79
N TRP A 36 -11.62 16.05 -14.62
CA TRP A 36 -11.41 15.25 -13.41
C TRP A 36 -12.51 14.20 -13.16
N LYS A 37 -13.45 14.03 -14.09
CA LYS A 37 -14.53 13.01 -14.06
C LYS A 37 -15.15 12.82 -12.67
N PRO A 38 -15.72 13.87 -12.06
CA PRO A 38 -16.24 13.77 -10.70
C PRO A 38 -17.42 12.78 -10.66
N PRO A 39 -17.56 11.98 -9.59
CA PRO A 39 -18.71 11.09 -9.41
C PRO A 39 -20.04 11.82 -9.48
N VAL A 40 -21.03 11.20 -10.11
CA VAL A 40 -22.41 11.69 -10.23
C VAL A 40 -23.39 10.73 -9.57
N GLU A 41 -23.19 9.43 -9.74
CA GLU A 41 -24.00 8.39 -9.08
C GLU A 41 -23.08 7.39 -8.39
N VAL A 42 -23.53 6.91 -7.23
CA VAL A 42 -22.83 5.89 -6.44
C VAL A 42 -23.80 4.78 -6.03
N SER A 43 -23.29 3.56 -5.94
CA SER A 43 -23.97 2.41 -5.36
C SER A 43 -23.51 2.25 -3.92
N VAL A 44 -24.44 2.31 -2.97
CA VAL A 44 -24.14 2.23 -1.54
C VAL A 44 -24.65 0.90 -1.01
N THR A 45 -23.77 0.11 -0.43
CA THR A 45 -24.14 -1.05 0.38
C THR A 45 -24.31 -0.61 1.82
N LYS A 46 -25.53 -0.68 2.34
CA LYS A 46 -25.91 -0.24 3.69
C LYS A 46 -25.47 -1.25 4.75
N ALA A 47 -25.62 -0.85 6.02
CA ALA A 47 -25.32 -1.70 7.17
C ALA A 47 -26.02 -3.07 7.14
N ASP A 48 -27.26 -3.12 6.64
CA ASP A 48 -28.06 -4.35 6.53
C ASP A 48 -27.71 -5.22 5.30
N GLY A 49 -26.71 -4.82 4.51
CA GLY A 49 -26.28 -5.49 3.29
C GLY A 49 -27.13 -5.17 2.05
N SER A 50 -28.18 -4.36 2.17
CA SER A 50 -28.94 -3.90 1.00
C SER A 50 -28.15 -2.87 0.21
N THR A 51 -28.34 -2.85 -1.10
CA THR A 51 -27.67 -1.91 -2.00
C THR A 51 -28.67 -0.96 -2.65
N GLU A 52 -28.33 0.32 -2.73
CA GLU A 52 -29.10 1.30 -3.50
C GLU A 52 -28.21 2.29 -4.27
N ILE A 53 -28.71 2.76 -5.42
CA ILE A 53 -28.04 3.77 -6.23
C ILE A 53 -28.58 5.14 -5.87
N ILE A 54 -27.69 6.08 -5.54
CA ILE A 54 -28.01 7.45 -5.14
C ILE A 54 -27.10 8.46 -5.83
N ASP A 55 -27.47 9.73 -5.74
CA ASP A 55 -26.64 10.85 -6.18
C ASP A 55 -25.34 10.91 -5.35
N ALA A 56 -24.20 11.04 -6.01
CA ALA A 56 -22.87 11.10 -5.38
C ALA A 56 -22.70 12.26 -4.39
N SER A 57 -23.49 13.33 -4.54
CA SER A 57 -23.51 14.49 -3.66
C SER A 57 -24.42 14.32 -2.44
N THR A 58 -25.15 13.20 -2.34
CA THR A 58 -26.03 12.90 -1.19
C THR A 58 -25.25 13.04 0.13
N PRO A 59 -25.68 13.90 1.07
CA PRO A 59 -25.01 14.05 2.36
C PRO A 59 -25.09 12.77 3.21
N PHE A 60 -23.92 12.27 3.63
CA PHE A 60 -23.82 11.22 4.65
C PHE A 60 -23.60 11.85 6.02
N PHE A 61 -22.76 12.88 6.08
CA PHE A 61 -22.46 13.64 7.30
C PHE A 61 -22.62 15.12 7.02
N THR A 62 -23.21 15.85 7.97
CA THR A 62 -23.30 17.31 7.93
C THR A 62 -22.83 17.88 9.25
N PHE A 63 -21.84 18.77 9.21
CA PHE A 63 -21.46 19.60 10.34
C PHE A 63 -22.23 20.90 10.25
N GLU A 64 -23.13 21.14 11.21
CA GLU A 64 -23.91 22.37 11.28
C GLU A 64 -23.29 23.35 12.27
N GLY A 65 -22.84 24.49 11.77
CA GLY A 65 -22.30 25.59 12.56
C GLY A 65 -23.40 26.36 13.27
N ALA A 66 -23.07 26.98 14.40
CA ALA A 66 -24.00 27.82 15.16
C ALA A 66 -24.52 29.04 14.37
N ASP A 67 -23.79 29.48 13.33
CA ASP A 67 -24.16 30.56 12.41
C ASP A 67 -25.03 30.10 11.24
N GLY A 68 -25.43 28.82 11.22
CA GLY A 68 -26.17 28.19 10.12
C GLY A 68 -25.30 27.76 8.94
N GLY A 69 -23.97 27.91 9.03
CA GLY A 69 -23.03 27.39 8.05
C GLY A 69 -23.04 25.86 8.05
N LYS A 70 -22.85 25.24 6.88
CA LYS A 70 -22.86 23.77 6.74
C LYS A 70 -21.60 23.26 6.07
N LEU A 71 -21.01 22.21 6.65
CA LEU A 71 -19.95 21.42 6.01
C LEU A 71 -20.47 20.02 5.73
N ILE A 72 -20.47 19.61 4.46
CA ILE A 72 -21.09 18.38 4.01
C ILE A 72 -20.01 17.37 3.64
N VAL A 73 -20.13 16.14 4.11
CA VAL A 73 -19.42 14.98 3.56
C VAL A 73 -20.41 14.19 2.73
N SER A 74 -20.20 14.21 1.41
CA SER A 74 -21.08 13.51 0.47
C SER A 74 -20.80 12.01 0.43
N ALA A 75 -21.73 11.23 -0.11
CA ALA A 75 -21.60 9.78 -0.30
C ALA A 75 -20.29 9.40 -1.00
N ALA A 76 -19.97 10.04 -2.12
CA ALA A 76 -18.73 9.77 -2.84
C ALA A 76 -17.47 10.12 -2.02
N THR A 77 -17.51 11.18 -1.22
CA THR A 77 -16.38 11.58 -0.37
C THR A 77 -16.24 10.65 0.83
N ALA A 78 -17.35 10.25 1.44
CA ALA A 78 -17.36 9.27 2.52
C ALA A 78 -16.78 7.94 2.03
N GLY A 79 -17.27 7.41 0.90
CA GLY A 79 -16.70 6.22 0.27
C GLY A 79 -15.20 6.32 0.03
N HIS A 80 -14.76 7.43 -0.56
CA HIS A 80 -13.35 7.68 -0.83
C HIS A 80 -12.48 7.68 0.43
N ILE A 81 -12.92 8.33 1.51
CA ILE A 81 -12.18 8.38 2.78
C ILE A 81 -12.21 7.01 3.47
N ASP A 82 -13.36 6.33 3.45
CA ASP A 82 -13.53 5.01 4.06
C ASP A 82 -12.59 3.97 3.43
N ASP A 83 -12.59 3.87 2.10
CA ASP A 83 -11.73 2.91 1.39
C ASP A 83 -10.24 3.24 1.55
N LEU A 84 -9.84 4.50 1.33
CA LEU A 84 -8.43 4.89 1.41
C LEU A 84 -7.86 4.88 2.81
N HIS A 85 -8.65 5.31 3.79
CA HIS A 85 -8.12 5.73 5.09
C HIS A 85 -8.74 4.99 6.27
N ILE A 86 -9.97 4.48 6.21
CA ILE A 86 -10.53 3.66 7.30
C ILE A 86 -10.18 2.19 7.10
N LYS A 87 -10.62 1.61 5.97
CA LYS A 87 -10.33 0.22 5.60
C LYS A 87 -8.88 0.03 5.17
N GLY A 88 -8.29 1.04 4.53
CA GLY A 88 -6.93 0.98 3.99
C GLY A 88 -6.80 0.00 2.84
N THR A 89 -7.85 -0.14 2.02
CA THR A 89 -7.90 -1.03 0.86
C THR A 89 -7.10 -0.48 -0.34
N ASP A 90 -6.77 0.80 -0.32
CA ASP A 90 -5.97 1.52 -1.32
C ASP A 90 -4.70 2.16 -0.70
N ALA A 91 -3.80 2.66 -1.56
CA ALA A 91 -2.52 3.28 -1.17
C ALA A 91 -2.69 4.65 -0.47
N GLY A 92 -3.32 4.66 0.71
CA GLY A 92 -3.44 5.78 1.63
C GLY A 92 -2.74 5.49 2.96
N SER A 93 -2.56 6.52 3.78
CA SER A 93 -2.24 6.30 5.20
C SER A 93 -3.53 5.96 5.94
N LYS A 94 -3.56 4.83 6.65
CA LYS A 94 -4.71 4.40 7.44
C LYS A 94 -4.87 5.30 8.67
N PHE A 95 -6.10 5.74 8.95
CA PHE A 95 -6.49 6.36 10.20
C PHE A 95 -6.38 5.36 11.35
N ALA A 96 -6.20 5.87 12.56
CA ALA A 96 -6.33 5.05 13.77
C ALA A 96 -7.81 4.78 14.14
N HIS A 97 -8.75 5.47 13.48
CA HIS A 97 -10.19 5.27 13.66
C HIS A 97 -10.70 4.04 12.92
N GLY A 98 -11.64 3.32 13.52
CA GLY A 98 -12.29 2.15 12.93
C GLY A 98 -13.51 2.44 12.06
N SER A 99 -14.01 3.67 12.08
CA SER A 99 -15.19 4.11 11.32
C SER A 99 -15.13 5.61 10.98
N LEU A 100 -15.91 6.04 9.99
CA LEU A 100 -16.08 7.46 9.67
C LEU A 100 -16.87 8.21 10.74
N GLU A 101 -17.84 7.54 11.39
CA GLU A 101 -18.62 8.11 12.48
C GLU A 101 -17.72 8.52 13.64
N ASP A 102 -16.80 7.64 14.06
CA ASP A 102 -15.85 7.93 15.13
C ASP A 102 -14.91 9.06 14.72
N LEU A 103 -14.42 9.03 13.48
CA LEU A 103 -13.56 10.09 12.95
C LEU A 103 -14.27 11.44 12.98
N PHE A 104 -15.47 11.52 12.42
CA PHE A 104 -16.18 12.79 12.28
C PHE A 104 -16.76 13.30 13.59
N THR A 105 -17.05 12.42 14.54
CA THR A 105 -17.40 12.83 15.91
C THR A 105 -16.26 13.61 16.54
N ASP A 106 -15.00 13.19 16.40
CA ASP A 106 -13.88 13.96 16.93
C ASP A 106 -13.59 15.23 16.12
N VAL A 107 -13.79 15.17 14.80
CA VAL A 107 -13.56 16.31 13.90
C VAL A 107 -14.49 17.47 14.25
N GLN A 108 -15.74 17.21 14.67
CA GLN A 108 -16.71 18.27 14.97
C GLN A 108 -16.17 19.29 15.99
N ASP A 109 -15.41 18.82 16.98
CA ASP A 109 -14.88 19.64 18.07
C ASP A 109 -13.58 20.37 17.69
N LYS A 110 -12.93 19.93 16.60
CA LYS A 110 -11.65 20.47 16.12
C LYS A 110 -11.78 21.31 14.86
N LEU A 111 -12.96 21.34 14.24
CA LEU A 111 -13.24 22.15 13.07
C LEU A 111 -13.15 23.65 13.42
N PRO A 112 -12.41 24.44 12.62
CA PRO A 112 -12.38 25.89 12.81
C PRO A 112 -13.75 26.51 12.53
N ALA A 113 -14.23 27.38 13.42
CA ALA A 113 -15.58 27.92 13.38
C ALA A 113 -15.92 28.61 12.04
N ASP A 114 -14.95 29.24 11.39
CA ASP A 114 -15.12 30.05 10.18
C ASP A 114 -15.01 29.27 8.85
N VAL A 115 -14.83 27.94 8.86
CA VAL A 115 -14.62 27.17 7.62
C VAL A 115 -15.79 27.33 6.65
N ALA A 116 -17.03 27.26 7.14
CA ALA A 116 -18.22 27.35 6.31
C ALA A 116 -18.39 28.73 5.65
N THR A 117 -17.96 29.79 6.32
CA THR A 117 -18.15 31.19 5.90
C THR A 117 -16.93 31.79 5.20
N THR A 118 -15.75 31.18 5.34
CA THR A 118 -14.53 31.60 4.63
C THR A 118 -14.74 31.46 3.11
N PRO A 119 -14.53 32.52 2.30
CA PRO A 119 -14.69 32.41 0.85
C PRO A 119 -13.76 31.38 0.20
N GLY A 120 -14.24 30.71 -0.86
CA GLY A 120 -13.42 29.81 -1.67
C GLY A 120 -13.12 28.46 -1.02
N VAL A 121 -11.95 27.89 -1.34
CA VAL A 121 -11.51 26.59 -0.81
C VAL A 121 -10.80 26.80 0.53
N SER A 122 -11.21 26.05 1.55
CA SER A 122 -10.51 25.96 2.84
C SER A 122 -9.70 24.68 2.90
N ALA A 123 -8.39 24.79 3.04
CA ALA A 123 -7.49 23.66 3.21
C ALA A 123 -6.60 23.91 4.43
N PHE A 124 -6.64 23.01 5.41
CA PHE A 124 -6.00 23.21 6.70
C PHE A 124 -5.70 21.88 7.39
N SER A 125 -4.93 21.97 8.48
CA SER A 125 -4.70 20.85 9.40
C SER A 125 -5.30 21.14 10.75
N MET A 126 -5.89 20.10 11.34
CA MET A 126 -6.39 20.10 12.70
C MET A 126 -5.50 19.24 13.58
N GLU A 127 -5.22 19.73 14.79
CA GLU A 127 -4.54 18.96 15.82
C GLU A 127 -5.57 18.09 16.54
N MET A 128 -5.53 16.79 16.28
CA MET A 128 -6.52 15.86 16.82
C MET A 128 -6.20 15.45 18.26
N GLY A 129 -4.96 15.65 18.72
CA GLY A 129 -4.53 15.30 20.07
C GLY A 129 -4.38 13.79 20.31
N LYS A 130 -4.54 12.99 19.25
CA LYS A 130 -4.35 11.55 19.24
C LYS A 130 -3.78 11.10 17.91
N ASN A 131 -3.27 9.87 17.87
CA ASN A 131 -2.75 9.28 16.65
C ASN A 131 -3.82 9.27 15.54
N MET A 132 -3.49 9.84 14.39
CA MET A 132 -4.33 9.90 13.19
C MET A 132 -3.83 9.00 12.07
N GLY A 133 -2.78 8.21 12.29
CA GLY A 133 -2.11 7.42 11.28
C GLY A 133 -0.69 7.89 11.05
N LYS A 134 -0.16 7.66 9.84
CA LYS A 134 1.22 7.99 9.48
C LYS A 134 1.29 9.01 8.35
N GLU A 135 2.25 9.93 8.38
CA GLU A 135 2.51 10.87 7.30
C GLU A 135 3.88 10.61 6.65
N GLY A 136 3.94 10.80 5.32
CA GLY A 136 5.17 10.63 4.52
C GLY A 136 6.01 11.89 4.41
N ILE A 137 5.79 12.87 5.27
CA ILE A 137 6.47 14.16 5.27
C ILE A 137 6.76 14.61 6.70
N ALA A 138 7.87 15.32 6.90
CA ALA A 138 8.19 15.98 8.17
C ALA A 138 8.96 17.27 7.88
N SER A 139 8.96 18.22 8.81
CA SER A 139 9.82 19.40 8.70
C SER A 139 11.28 19.03 8.99
N MET A 140 12.22 19.80 8.45
CA MET A 140 13.64 19.69 8.81
C MET A 140 13.85 19.81 10.33
N THR A 141 13.13 20.73 10.99
CA THR A 141 13.19 20.90 12.44
C THR A 141 12.78 19.64 13.18
N GLU A 142 11.65 19.02 12.85
CA GLU A 142 11.18 17.78 13.50
C GLU A 142 12.14 16.60 13.29
N LEU A 143 12.78 16.52 12.12
CA LEU A 143 13.78 15.50 11.85
C LEU A 143 15.08 15.74 12.62
N GLN A 144 15.47 17.00 12.78
CA GLN A 144 16.67 17.38 13.54
C GLN A 144 16.47 17.17 15.04
N GLU A 145 15.35 17.63 15.59
CA GLU A 145 14.97 17.41 17.00
C GLU A 145 14.82 15.94 17.33
N GLY A 146 14.31 15.14 16.38
CA GLY A 146 14.22 13.69 16.49
C GLY A 146 15.54 12.93 16.28
N GLY A 147 16.66 13.62 16.04
CA GLY A 147 17.96 13.00 15.81
C GLY A 147 18.07 12.19 14.51
N ILE A 148 17.11 12.34 13.59
CA ILE A 148 17.09 11.65 12.29
C ILE A 148 18.09 12.31 11.33
N ILE A 149 18.23 13.62 11.39
CA ILE A 149 19.22 14.39 10.63
C ILE A 149 20.06 15.23 11.59
N SER A 150 21.30 15.53 11.20
CA SER A 150 22.21 16.36 12.00
C SER A 150 22.10 17.85 11.64
N ALA A 151 22.59 18.72 12.52
CA ALA A 151 22.72 20.15 12.21
C ALA A 151 23.62 20.40 10.97
N ALA A 152 24.57 19.51 10.70
CA ALA A 152 25.43 19.59 9.52
C ALA A 152 24.65 19.24 8.23
N ASP A 153 23.75 18.26 8.28
CA ASP A 153 22.86 17.94 7.15
C ASP A 153 21.97 19.13 6.81
N VAL A 154 21.38 19.78 7.84
CA VAL A 154 20.54 20.98 7.66
C VAL A 154 21.35 22.12 7.08
N ALA A 155 22.53 22.44 7.64
CA ALA A 155 23.39 23.50 7.11
C ALA A 155 23.82 23.24 5.65
N LEU A 156 24.05 21.97 5.29
CA LEU A 156 24.37 21.59 3.92
C LEU A 156 23.17 21.79 2.98
N ALA A 157 21.95 21.37 3.37
CA ALA A 157 20.75 21.62 2.59
C ALA A 157 20.54 23.13 2.42
N GLU A 158 20.61 23.92 3.50
CA GLU A 158 20.47 25.37 3.47
C GLU A 158 21.44 26.04 2.49
N SER A 159 22.67 25.51 2.35
CA SER A 159 23.66 26.05 1.40
C SER A 159 23.20 26.01 -0.07
N VAL A 160 22.24 25.15 -0.40
CA VAL A 160 21.67 25.02 -1.76
C VAL A 160 20.25 25.55 -1.90
N ARG A 161 19.64 26.15 -0.85
CA ARG A 161 18.25 26.64 -0.87
C ARG A 161 17.96 27.56 -2.06
N THR A 162 18.80 28.58 -2.28
CA THR A 162 18.61 29.53 -3.39
C THR A 162 18.68 28.83 -4.75
N GLN A 163 19.56 27.85 -4.91
CA GLN A 163 19.67 27.08 -6.15
C GLN A 163 18.42 26.22 -6.39
N VAL A 164 17.91 25.56 -5.36
CA VAL A 164 16.67 24.76 -5.44
C VAL A 164 15.47 25.64 -5.78
N TYR A 165 15.37 26.83 -5.16
CA TYR A 165 14.34 27.81 -5.48
C TYR A 165 14.36 28.20 -6.97
N GLU A 166 15.51 28.60 -7.51
CA GLU A 166 15.62 29.04 -8.90
C GLU A 166 15.35 27.88 -9.89
N LEU A 167 15.81 26.67 -9.55
CA LEU A 167 15.50 25.47 -10.32
C LEU A 167 14.00 25.19 -10.33
N ASN A 168 13.31 25.26 -9.20
CA ASN A 168 11.85 25.08 -9.17
C ASN A 168 11.12 26.17 -9.97
N LYS A 169 11.58 27.42 -9.90
CA LYS A 169 10.99 28.58 -10.58
C LYS A 169 11.16 28.57 -12.09
N SER A 170 12.30 28.11 -12.60
CA SER A 170 12.64 28.29 -14.02
C SER A 170 13.46 27.17 -14.66
N GLY A 171 13.97 26.23 -13.86
CA GLY A 171 14.76 25.11 -14.34
C GLY A 171 13.92 24.08 -15.10
N ASP A 172 14.49 23.57 -16.19
CA ASP A 172 13.92 22.43 -16.91
C ASP A 172 14.20 21.10 -16.17
N ALA A 173 13.60 20.00 -16.66
CA ALA A 173 13.75 18.69 -16.04
C ALA A 173 15.21 18.22 -16.01
N ALA A 174 15.97 18.45 -17.09
CA ALA A 174 17.36 18.02 -17.20
C ALA A 174 18.26 18.75 -16.19
N ALA A 175 18.06 20.06 -15.99
CA ALA A 175 18.79 20.84 -15.00
C ALA A 175 18.52 20.37 -13.57
N LYS A 176 17.27 20.00 -13.26
CA LYS A 176 16.90 19.47 -11.94
C LYS A 176 17.47 18.06 -11.70
N GLU A 177 17.43 17.19 -12.71
CA GLU A 177 18.04 15.85 -12.63
C GLU A 177 19.57 15.94 -12.46
N ALA A 178 20.20 16.86 -13.20
CA ALA A 178 21.64 17.12 -13.05
C ALA A 178 21.99 17.62 -11.64
N PHE A 179 21.16 18.50 -11.05
CA PHE A 179 21.32 18.94 -9.67
C PHE A 179 21.23 17.76 -8.68
N VAL A 180 20.21 16.91 -8.82
CA VAL A 180 20.05 15.72 -7.94
C VAL A 180 21.29 14.83 -8.02
N ALA A 181 21.74 14.48 -9.23
CA ALA A 181 22.91 13.63 -9.43
C ALA A 181 24.19 14.25 -8.84
N ASP A 182 24.41 15.55 -9.05
CA ASP A 182 25.58 16.28 -8.54
C ASP A 182 25.57 16.37 -7.01
N PHE A 183 24.42 16.73 -6.42
CA PHE A 183 24.27 16.85 -4.97
C PHE A 183 24.51 15.50 -4.29
N THR A 184 23.89 14.42 -4.78
CA THR A 184 24.07 13.06 -4.23
C THR A 184 25.51 12.57 -4.38
N SER A 185 26.16 12.82 -5.53
CA SER A 185 27.55 12.42 -5.74
C SER A 185 28.54 13.16 -4.82
N LYS A 186 28.30 14.44 -4.53
CA LYS A 186 29.18 15.26 -3.69
C LYS A 186 28.94 15.05 -2.21
N ASN A 187 27.72 14.66 -1.83
CA ASN A 187 27.31 14.54 -0.43
C ASN A 187 26.73 13.14 -0.12
N PRO A 188 27.45 12.04 -0.39
CA PRO A 188 26.92 10.68 -0.19
C PRO A 188 26.67 10.35 1.28
N GLY A 189 27.28 11.07 2.21
CA GLY A 189 27.07 10.92 3.66
C GLY A 189 25.95 11.76 4.25
N SER A 190 25.37 12.69 3.46
CA SER A 190 24.25 13.51 3.92
C SER A 190 22.98 12.66 4.01
N ARG A 191 22.27 12.74 5.13
CA ARG A 191 20.96 12.07 5.26
C ARG A 191 19.87 12.78 4.47
N ILE A 192 20.02 14.08 4.24
CA ILE A 192 19.16 14.84 3.34
C ILE A 192 19.69 14.67 1.92
N GLN A 193 18.86 14.14 1.04
CA GLN A 193 19.07 14.09 -0.41
C GLN A 193 17.97 14.91 -1.11
N PHE A 194 18.00 15.00 -2.43
CA PHE A 194 16.95 15.66 -3.21
C PHE A 194 16.38 14.73 -4.27
N GLN A 195 15.11 14.90 -4.60
CA GLN A 195 14.48 14.19 -5.71
C GLN A 195 13.46 15.06 -6.43
N LEU A 196 13.08 14.61 -7.63
CA LEU A 196 11.93 15.14 -8.35
C LEU A 196 10.65 14.41 -7.96
N VAL A 197 9.64 15.17 -7.52
CA VAL A 197 8.27 14.66 -7.34
C VAL A 197 7.34 15.20 -8.41
N ARG A 198 6.37 14.34 -8.80
CA ARG A 198 5.45 14.58 -9.92
C ARG A 198 6.19 15.05 -11.19
N GLY A 199 7.39 14.49 -11.40
CA GLY A 199 8.26 14.72 -12.55
C GLY A 199 8.81 16.14 -12.71
N THR A 200 8.52 17.08 -11.81
CA THR A 200 8.81 18.51 -12.06
C THR A 200 9.22 19.32 -10.84
N VAL A 201 9.00 18.83 -9.62
CA VAL A 201 9.20 19.60 -8.38
C VAL A 201 10.38 19.03 -7.62
N LEU A 202 11.41 19.83 -7.38
CA LEU A 202 12.60 19.45 -6.64
C LEU A 202 12.38 19.65 -5.15
N VAL A 203 12.50 18.59 -4.36
CA VAL A 203 12.22 18.58 -2.92
C VAL A 203 13.30 17.81 -2.15
N PRO A 204 13.57 18.16 -0.87
CA PRO A 204 14.44 17.36 -0.03
C PRO A 204 13.76 16.07 0.42
N ILE A 205 14.57 15.03 0.57
CA ILE A 205 14.15 13.71 1.04
C ILE A 205 15.09 13.17 2.10
N VAL A 206 14.56 12.32 2.95
CA VAL A 206 15.32 11.51 3.89
C VAL A 206 14.82 10.08 3.79
N ASP A 207 15.77 9.14 3.72
CA ASP A 207 15.48 7.70 3.74
C ASP A 207 15.15 7.27 5.18
N THR A 208 13.94 7.60 5.60
CA THR A 208 13.37 7.26 6.91
C THR A 208 11.90 6.87 6.74
N PRO A 209 11.36 6.01 7.63
CA PRO A 209 9.96 5.62 7.63
C PRO A 209 8.99 6.79 7.72
N LYS A 210 7.76 6.57 7.26
CA LYS A 210 6.62 7.43 7.59
C LYS A 210 6.48 7.54 9.12
N ARG A 211 6.09 8.71 9.60
CA ARG A 211 5.99 8.99 11.03
C ARG A 211 4.54 9.06 11.47
N THR A 212 4.26 8.60 12.68
CA THR A 212 2.96 8.81 13.32
C THR A 212 2.65 10.31 13.35
N THR A 213 1.42 10.68 13.03
CA THR A 213 0.96 12.06 13.06
C THR A 213 -0.30 12.17 13.88
N THR A 214 -0.45 13.28 14.58
CA THR A 214 -1.67 13.64 15.32
C THR A 214 -2.53 14.63 14.54
N LYS A 215 -2.10 14.97 13.31
CA LYS A 215 -2.75 15.96 12.47
C LYS A 215 -3.70 15.31 11.49
N LEU A 216 -4.86 15.92 11.30
CA LEU A 216 -5.77 15.61 10.21
C LEU A 216 -5.73 16.74 9.18
N PHE A 217 -5.37 16.42 7.94
CA PHE A 217 -5.50 17.33 6.82
C PHE A 217 -6.91 17.23 6.26
N SER A 218 -7.55 18.36 5.97
CA SER A 218 -8.88 18.41 5.37
C SER A 218 -9.02 19.54 4.37
N VAL A 219 -9.83 19.29 3.33
CA VAL A 219 -10.15 20.27 2.29
C VAL A 219 -11.65 20.37 2.12
N PHE A 220 -12.16 21.61 2.17
CA PHE A 220 -13.55 21.95 1.94
C PHE A 220 -13.67 22.95 0.79
N GLY A 221 -14.46 22.62 -0.22
CA GLY A 221 -14.75 23.49 -1.36
C GLY A 221 -16.15 24.09 -1.32
N PRO A 222 -16.41 25.19 -2.06
CA PRO A 222 -17.74 25.80 -2.11
C PRO A 222 -18.82 24.84 -2.61
N ALA A 223 -19.96 24.79 -1.92
CA ALA A 223 -21.13 23.97 -2.30
C ALA A 223 -22.47 24.76 -2.22
N GLY A 224 -22.44 25.99 -1.73
CA GLY A 224 -23.60 26.89 -1.66
C GLY A 224 -23.27 28.14 -0.86
N GLU A 225 -24.28 29.00 -0.63
CA GLU A 225 -24.16 30.11 0.31
C GLU A 225 -23.96 29.54 1.73
N ASN A 226 -22.88 29.94 2.40
CA ASN A 226 -22.46 29.41 3.72
C ASN A 226 -22.39 27.87 3.78
N THR A 227 -22.16 27.20 2.65
CA THR A 227 -22.10 25.74 2.57
C THR A 227 -20.85 25.31 1.83
N LYS A 228 -20.10 24.39 2.43
CA LYS A 228 -18.96 23.74 1.78
C LYS A 228 -19.11 22.22 1.79
N ALA A 229 -18.57 21.59 0.76
CA ALA A 229 -18.44 20.14 0.69
C ALA A 229 -16.98 19.75 0.96
N MET A 230 -16.78 18.76 1.81
CA MET A 230 -15.48 18.12 1.98
C MET A 230 -15.09 17.48 0.65
N TRP A 231 -13.86 17.69 0.23
CA TRP A 231 -13.28 17.02 -0.93
C TRP A 231 -12.38 15.85 -0.52
N THR A 232 -11.70 15.98 0.62
CA THR A 232 -10.83 14.94 1.16
C THR A 232 -10.52 15.20 2.62
N ALA A 233 -10.20 14.13 3.34
CA ALA A 233 -9.56 14.15 4.65
C ALA A 233 -8.51 13.03 4.69
N ALA A 234 -7.32 13.32 5.21
CA ALA A 234 -6.22 12.35 5.28
C ALA A 234 -5.34 12.58 6.52
N PRO A 235 -4.65 11.55 7.03
CA PRO A 235 -3.63 11.73 8.05
C PRO A 235 -2.51 12.66 7.55
N GLY A 236 -2.15 13.66 8.35
CA GLY A 236 -0.99 14.50 8.13
C GLY A 236 -1.29 15.99 8.05
N ARG A 237 -0.33 16.72 7.50
CA ARG A 237 -0.31 18.18 7.48
C ARG A 237 -0.69 18.80 6.14
N TYR A 238 -1.19 20.03 6.20
CA TYR A 238 -1.43 20.89 5.06
C TYR A 238 -0.10 21.17 4.35
N MET A 239 -0.11 20.93 3.04
CA MET A 239 0.97 21.30 2.15
C MET A 239 0.50 22.39 1.21
N PRO A 240 1.27 23.49 1.04
CA PRO A 240 0.94 24.49 0.05
C PRO A 240 1.03 23.90 -1.37
N LYS A 241 0.51 24.64 -2.35
CA LYS A 241 0.65 24.28 -3.78
C LYS A 241 2.10 23.92 -4.08
N HIS A 242 2.35 22.97 -4.98
CA HIS A 242 3.72 22.65 -5.37
C HIS A 242 4.39 23.88 -5.97
N PRO A 243 5.70 24.11 -5.74
CA PRO A 243 6.45 25.23 -6.34
C PRO A 243 6.74 24.94 -7.81
N ASN A 244 5.67 24.85 -8.60
CA ASN A 244 5.69 24.70 -10.04
C ASN A 244 4.99 25.93 -10.65
N PRO A 245 5.69 26.76 -11.45
CA PRO A 245 5.13 27.98 -12.03
C PRO A 245 3.82 27.79 -12.78
N THR A 246 3.57 26.60 -13.35
CA THR A 246 2.32 26.33 -14.08
C THR A 246 1.09 26.22 -13.16
N GLN A 247 1.28 26.16 -11.83
CA GLN A 247 0.22 26.08 -10.82
C GLN A 247 -0.10 27.43 -10.17
N PHE A 248 0.63 28.49 -10.53
CA PHE A 248 0.43 29.83 -10.02
C PHE A 248 0.01 30.76 -11.15
N SER A 249 -0.99 31.58 -10.89
CA SER A 249 -1.34 32.72 -11.73
C SER A 249 -0.23 33.77 -11.72
N ALA A 250 -0.24 34.68 -12.71
CA ALA A 250 0.73 35.77 -12.75
C ALA A 250 0.68 36.67 -11.50
N GLU A 251 -0.50 36.82 -10.89
CA GLU A 251 -0.70 37.56 -9.65
C GLU A 251 -0.08 36.83 -8.45
N GLU A 252 -0.32 35.52 -8.31
CA GLU A 252 0.31 34.71 -7.25
C GLU A 252 1.84 34.62 -7.38
N MET A 253 2.35 34.70 -8.61
CA MET A 253 3.80 34.80 -8.85
C MET A 253 4.36 36.15 -8.40
N ALA A 254 3.58 37.23 -8.52
CA ALA A 254 3.99 38.59 -8.15
C ALA A 254 3.84 38.88 -6.65
N SER A 255 2.88 38.23 -5.97
CA SER A 255 2.59 38.43 -4.55
C SER A 255 3.58 37.75 -3.60
N GLY A 256 4.52 36.95 -4.11
CA GLY A 256 5.43 36.14 -3.29
C GLY A 256 4.88 34.76 -2.91
N SER A 257 3.66 34.39 -3.32
CA SER A 257 3.05 33.10 -2.96
C SER A 257 3.83 31.89 -3.53
N PHE A 258 4.50 32.06 -4.68
CA PHE A 258 5.44 31.05 -5.18
C PHE A 258 6.63 30.86 -4.23
N GLU A 259 7.18 31.94 -3.70
CA GLU A 259 8.34 31.90 -2.80
C GLU A 259 7.96 31.30 -1.45
N GLU A 260 6.81 31.65 -0.90
CA GLU A 260 6.25 31.00 0.29
C GLU A 260 6.08 29.50 0.09
N SER A 261 5.51 29.09 -1.05
CA SER A 261 5.38 27.67 -1.41
C SER A 261 6.75 26.99 -1.55
N ALA A 262 7.70 27.60 -2.26
CA ALA A 262 9.01 27.02 -2.49
C ALA A 262 9.79 26.84 -1.18
N ASN A 263 9.72 27.82 -0.28
CA ASN A 263 10.33 27.72 1.04
C ASN A 263 9.65 26.63 1.90
N ALA A 264 8.33 26.58 1.92
CA ALA A 264 7.60 25.54 2.66
C ALA A 264 7.90 24.12 2.15
N TRP A 265 8.01 23.93 0.84
CA TRP A 265 8.39 22.65 0.23
C TRP A 265 9.88 22.33 0.41
N PHE A 266 10.73 23.32 0.61
CA PHE A 266 12.11 23.12 1.00
C PHE A 266 12.22 22.70 2.46
N ASP A 267 11.45 23.32 3.35
CA ASP A 267 11.46 23.01 4.78
C ASP A 267 10.74 21.70 5.10
N THR A 268 9.91 21.22 4.17
CA THR A 268 9.24 19.93 4.24
C THR A 268 10.03 18.85 3.51
N VAL A 269 10.51 17.88 4.29
CA VAL A 269 11.26 16.74 3.82
C VAL A 269 10.32 15.57 3.57
N MET A 270 10.42 14.96 2.40
CA MET A 270 9.71 13.71 2.12
C MET A 270 10.43 12.50 2.69
N LEU A 271 9.68 11.61 3.32
CA LEU A 271 10.18 10.41 3.97
C LEU A 271 10.03 9.25 2.99
N THR A 272 11.15 8.75 2.47
CA THR A 272 11.17 7.73 1.41
C THR A 272 11.52 6.34 1.92
N GLY A 273 11.82 6.21 3.21
CA GLY A 273 12.18 4.96 3.82
C GLY A 273 10.97 4.05 3.97
N ASN A 274 11.19 2.77 3.72
CA ASN A 274 10.20 1.75 4.04
C ASN A 274 10.05 1.67 5.56
N GLU A 275 8.82 1.44 6.03
CA GLU A 275 8.58 1.26 7.46
C GLU A 275 9.39 0.07 7.99
N PRO A 276 10.12 0.20 9.12
CA PRO A 276 10.34 -0.94 9.98
C PRO A 276 8.95 -1.37 10.42
N GLU A 277 8.68 -2.66 10.36
CA GLU A 277 7.45 -3.23 10.89
C GLU A 277 7.43 -2.92 12.39
N VAL A 278 6.56 -2.00 12.82
CA VAL A 278 6.41 -1.62 14.23
C VAL A 278 5.29 -2.48 14.80
N SER A 279 5.63 -3.32 15.78
CA SER A 279 4.69 -4.05 16.63
C SER A 279 3.77 -3.08 17.37
N GLU A 280 2.45 -3.31 17.31
CA GLU A 280 1.47 -2.57 18.10
C GLU A 280 1.56 -2.96 19.58
N THR A 281 2.53 -2.38 20.29
CA THR A 281 2.60 -2.42 21.76
C THR A 281 3.09 -1.07 22.27
N GLU A 282 2.29 -0.01 22.11
CA GLU A 282 2.30 1.19 22.99
C GLU A 282 1.29 2.25 22.52
N VAL A 283 -0.01 2.11 22.84
CA VAL A 283 -0.91 3.25 23.12
C VAL A 283 -2.07 2.79 24.02
N VAL A 284 -1.81 2.41 25.28
CA VAL A 284 -2.84 2.50 26.34
C VAL A 284 -2.17 2.71 27.69
N ALA A 285 -1.91 3.97 28.07
CA ALA A 285 -1.62 4.30 29.47
C ALA A 285 -1.80 5.79 29.74
N ALA A 286 -3.05 6.24 29.84
CA ALA A 286 -3.51 7.21 30.84
C ALA A 286 -5.01 7.45 30.64
N ASP A 287 -5.77 7.39 31.73
CA ASP A 287 -7.19 7.72 31.86
C ASP A 287 -8.21 6.74 31.27
N VAL A 288 -8.50 5.66 32.02
CA VAL A 288 -9.83 5.42 32.65
C VAL A 288 -9.62 4.35 33.74
N VAL A 289 -9.55 4.79 35.00
CA VAL A 289 -9.81 3.94 36.17
C VAL A 289 -11.17 4.38 36.71
N ASP A 290 -12.23 3.67 36.37
CA ASP A 290 -13.12 3.02 37.33
C ASP A 290 -14.36 2.38 36.65
N GLU A 291 -14.70 1.20 37.16
CA GLU A 291 -15.99 0.49 37.07
C GLU A 291 -16.58 0.16 35.69
N VAL A 292 -16.29 -1.05 35.18
CA VAL A 292 -17.32 -2.10 34.95
C VAL A 292 -16.65 -3.49 35.11
N LYS A 293 -17.22 -4.31 35.99
CA LYS A 293 -16.87 -5.73 36.17
C LYS A 293 -17.51 -6.60 35.08
N SER A 294 -16.78 -7.67 34.72
CA SER A 294 -17.23 -8.98 34.15
C SER A 294 -17.93 -8.91 32.78
N ASP A 295 -17.44 -9.52 31.70
CA ASP A 295 -17.00 -10.91 31.57
C ASP A 295 -15.94 -11.11 30.46
N ALA A 296 -14.99 -12.01 30.74
CA ALA A 296 -14.16 -12.79 29.80
C ALA A 296 -13.53 -12.08 28.57
N VAL A 297 -12.38 -11.42 28.78
CA VAL A 297 -11.32 -11.38 27.77
C VAL A 297 -10.18 -12.25 28.31
N GLU A 298 -10.14 -13.50 27.87
CA GLU A 298 -8.99 -14.36 28.10
C GLU A 298 -7.76 -13.74 27.42
N SER A 299 -6.80 -13.34 28.24
CA SER A 299 -5.45 -12.98 27.85
C SER A 299 -4.83 -14.10 27.01
N VAL A 300 -4.54 -13.81 25.74
CA VAL A 300 -3.89 -14.73 24.80
C VAL A 300 -2.42 -14.89 25.18
N THR A 301 -2.13 -15.89 26.01
CA THR A 301 -0.78 -16.36 26.32
C THR A 301 -0.43 -17.55 25.41
N LEU A 302 0.68 -17.47 24.68
CA LEU A 302 1.29 -18.52 23.83
C LEU A 302 0.31 -19.18 22.84
N GLN A 303 0.34 -18.75 21.57
CA GLN A 303 -0.60 -19.25 20.57
C GLN A 303 -0.39 -20.73 20.28
N ASP A 304 -1.30 -21.56 20.78
CA ASP A 304 -1.62 -22.87 20.23
C ASP A 304 -1.65 -22.79 18.69
N PRO A 305 -0.78 -23.53 17.97
CA PRO A 305 -0.70 -23.47 16.51
C PRO A 305 -2.03 -23.81 15.82
N VAL A 306 -2.85 -24.69 16.42
CA VAL A 306 -4.17 -25.04 15.90
C VAL A 306 -5.11 -23.85 16.02
N LYS A 307 -5.09 -23.16 17.17
CA LYS A 307 -5.89 -21.94 17.39
C LYS A 307 -5.49 -20.83 16.42
N LEU A 308 -4.19 -20.60 16.22
CA LEU A 308 -3.69 -19.64 15.24
C LEU A 308 -4.15 -20.00 13.83
N PHE A 309 -4.05 -21.28 13.44
CA PHE A 309 -4.47 -21.70 12.11
C PHE A 309 -5.98 -21.54 11.89
N SER A 310 -6.78 -21.87 12.91
CA SER A 310 -8.24 -21.65 12.89
C SER A 310 -8.59 -20.16 12.75
N GLN A 311 -7.90 -19.28 13.51
CA GLN A 311 -8.06 -17.82 13.39
C GLN A 311 -7.69 -17.30 12.00
N LEU A 312 -6.59 -17.80 11.42
CA LEU A 312 -6.17 -17.42 10.08
C LEU A 312 -7.23 -17.80 9.03
N LEU A 313 -7.76 -19.02 9.09
CA LEU A 313 -8.81 -19.50 8.17
C LEU A 313 -10.14 -18.75 8.34
N GLY A 314 -10.42 -18.24 9.53
CA GLY A 314 -11.58 -17.38 9.82
C GLY A 314 -11.40 -15.91 9.44
N SER A 315 -10.19 -15.47 9.11
CA SER A 315 -9.91 -14.06 8.75
C SER A 315 -10.40 -13.74 7.34
N ALA A 316 -11.26 -12.73 7.22
CA ALA A 316 -11.72 -12.22 5.92
C ALA A 316 -10.55 -11.75 5.04
N GLU A 317 -9.58 -11.03 5.64
CA GLU A 317 -8.39 -10.53 4.92
C GLU A 317 -7.59 -11.68 4.30
N TYR A 318 -7.37 -12.76 5.05
CA TYR A 318 -6.66 -13.93 4.55
C TYR A 318 -7.43 -14.62 3.44
N ARG A 319 -8.74 -14.88 3.63
CA ARG A 319 -9.58 -15.56 2.63
C ARG A 319 -9.62 -14.76 1.33
N ASP A 320 -9.84 -13.45 1.39
CA ASP A 320 -9.86 -12.56 0.24
C ASP A 320 -8.52 -12.54 -0.48
N GLY A 321 -7.40 -12.53 0.26
CA GLY A 321 -6.06 -12.62 -0.30
C GLY A 321 -5.84 -13.90 -1.09
N VAL A 322 -6.22 -15.06 -0.53
CA VAL A 322 -6.14 -16.36 -1.20
C VAL A 322 -7.02 -16.41 -2.45
N ILE A 323 -8.27 -15.96 -2.35
CA ILE A 323 -9.23 -15.91 -3.47
C ILE A 323 -8.67 -15.05 -4.59
N ARG A 324 -8.24 -13.82 -4.29
CA ARG A 324 -7.69 -12.87 -5.28
C ARG A 324 -6.48 -13.45 -6.01
N LEU A 325 -5.58 -14.13 -5.32
CA LEU A 325 -4.39 -14.71 -5.93
C LEU A 325 -4.70 -15.95 -6.77
N ARG A 326 -5.58 -16.82 -6.30
CA ARG A 326 -5.97 -18.04 -7.01
C ARG A 326 -6.87 -17.76 -8.21
N THR A 327 -7.55 -16.61 -8.24
CA THR A 327 -8.39 -16.12 -9.35
C THR A 327 -7.73 -15.03 -10.18
N ALA A 328 -6.42 -14.80 -10.00
CA ALA A 328 -5.71 -13.74 -10.69
C ALA A 328 -5.76 -13.91 -12.21
N GLY A 329 -5.73 -15.14 -12.72
CA GLY A 329 -5.78 -15.43 -14.16
C GLY A 329 -7.12 -15.01 -14.79
N GLU A 330 -8.23 -15.34 -14.15
CA GLU A 330 -9.58 -14.95 -14.60
C GLU A 330 -9.75 -13.43 -14.56
N ARG A 331 -9.28 -12.78 -13.50
CA ARG A 331 -9.29 -11.31 -13.36
C ARG A 331 -8.43 -10.64 -14.44
N GLU A 332 -7.25 -11.16 -14.72
CA GLU A 332 -6.38 -10.69 -15.80
C GLU A 332 -7.02 -10.88 -17.17
N ALA A 333 -7.72 -12.00 -17.41
CA ALA A 333 -8.45 -12.23 -18.65
C ALA A 333 -9.55 -11.19 -18.89
N ILE A 334 -10.38 -10.89 -17.87
CA ILE A 334 -11.41 -9.85 -17.95
C ILE A 334 -10.76 -8.48 -18.22
N SER A 335 -9.69 -8.16 -17.48
CA SER A 335 -8.97 -6.90 -17.67
C SER A 335 -8.35 -6.78 -19.07
N ALA A 336 -7.85 -7.88 -19.65
CA ALA A 336 -7.26 -7.89 -20.97
C ALA A 336 -8.30 -7.62 -22.06
N VAL A 337 -9.51 -8.18 -21.94
CA VAL A 337 -10.62 -7.90 -22.87
C VAL A 337 -11.01 -6.42 -22.80
N LYS A 338 -11.20 -5.87 -21.58
CA LYS A 338 -11.55 -4.45 -21.38
C LYS A 338 -10.48 -3.51 -21.94
N ALA A 339 -9.20 -3.78 -21.69
CA ALA A 339 -8.08 -3.01 -22.24
C ALA A 339 -7.97 -3.13 -23.77
N GLY A 340 -8.30 -4.30 -24.33
CA GLY A 340 -8.38 -4.53 -25.77
C GLY A 340 -9.45 -3.66 -26.43
N VAL A 341 -10.64 -3.56 -25.82
CA VAL A 341 -11.73 -2.67 -26.27
C VAL A 341 -11.27 -1.21 -26.27
N GLU A 342 -10.67 -0.74 -25.18
CA GLU A 342 -10.18 0.64 -25.09
C GLU A 342 -9.10 0.94 -26.15
N THR A 343 -8.20 -0.01 -26.39
CA THR A 343 -7.16 0.11 -27.41
C THR A 343 -7.76 0.18 -28.82
N ALA A 344 -8.75 -0.65 -29.12
CA ALA A 344 -9.47 -0.63 -30.39
C ALA A 344 -10.23 0.69 -30.59
N ALA A 345 -10.92 1.18 -29.56
CA ALA A 345 -11.63 2.46 -29.58
C ALA A 345 -10.69 3.64 -29.84
N LYS A 346 -9.54 3.71 -29.13
CA LYS A 346 -8.52 4.74 -29.36
C LYS A 346 -7.95 4.70 -30.78
N LYS A 347 -7.70 3.49 -31.31
CA LYS A 347 -7.23 3.32 -32.69
C LYS A 347 -8.27 3.87 -33.68
N ARG A 348 -9.54 3.50 -33.50
CA ARG A 348 -10.63 3.94 -34.36
C ARG A 348 -10.84 5.45 -34.30
N LEU A 349 -10.79 6.04 -33.11
CA LEU A 349 -10.84 7.49 -32.93
C LEU A 349 -9.72 8.21 -33.67
N ASN A 350 -8.49 7.69 -33.63
CA ASN A 350 -7.37 8.28 -34.34
C ASN A 350 -7.55 8.22 -35.87
N GLU A 351 -8.18 7.17 -36.40
CA GLU A 351 -8.55 7.09 -37.83
C GLU A 351 -9.58 8.18 -38.19
N LEU A 352 -10.60 8.37 -37.36
CA LEU A 352 -11.62 9.41 -37.56
C LEU A 352 -11.02 10.82 -37.48
N LYS A 353 -10.17 11.09 -36.50
CA LYS A 353 -9.44 12.36 -36.40
C LYS A 353 -8.56 12.62 -37.61
N SER A 354 -7.90 11.58 -38.12
CA SER A 354 -7.07 11.68 -39.32
C SER A 354 -7.93 12.01 -40.54
N ALA A 355 -9.12 11.41 -40.67
CA ALA A 355 -10.07 11.74 -41.74
C ALA A 355 -10.54 13.20 -41.65
N SER A 356 -10.94 13.68 -40.48
CA SER A 356 -11.33 15.09 -40.27
C SER A 356 -10.19 16.06 -40.59
N ALA A 357 -8.97 15.75 -40.16
CA ALA A 357 -7.80 16.57 -40.44
C ALA A 357 -7.44 16.62 -41.94
N MET A 358 -7.57 15.49 -42.66
CA MET A 358 -7.37 15.45 -44.11
C MET A 358 -8.40 16.31 -44.85
N ALA A 359 -9.68 16.21 -44.46
CA ALA A 359 -10.74 17.04 -45.03
C ALA A 359 -10.46 18.54 -44.83
N ALA A 360 -10.00 18.94 -43.63
CA ALA A 360 -9.63 20.33 -43.34
C ALA A 360 -8.44 20.84 -44.17
N LEU A 361 -7.50 19.96 -44.54
CA LEU A 361 -6.37 20.28 -45.39
C LEU A 361 -6.70 20.26 -46.89
N GLY A 362 -7.92 19.82 -47.26
CA GLY A 362 -8.30 19.60 -48.66
C GLY A 362 -7.57 18.43 -49.32
N GLU A 363 -7.08 17.48 -48.51
CA GLU A 363 -6.28 16.34 -48.96
C GLU A 363 -7.11 15.06 -48.97
N THR A 364 -6.88 14.21 -49.97
CA THR A 364 -7.56 12.90 -50.08
C THR A 364 -6.63 11.71 -49.78
N ASP A 365 -5.33 11.95 -49.56
CA ASP A 365 -4.33 10.92 -49.25
C ASP A 365 -3.56 11.24 -47.97
N ILE A 366 -3.62 10.30 -47.01
CA ILE A 366 -3.01 10.47 -45.68
C ILE A 366 -1.49 10.57 -45.75
N LYS A 367 -0.85 9.90 -46.71
CA LYS A 367 0.61 9.95 -46.87
C LYS A 367 1.07 11.32 -47.37
N THR A 368 0.30 11.91 -48.27
CA THR A 368 0.53 13.28 -48.77
C THR A 368 0.32 14.31 -47.66
N ALA A 369 -0.74 14.17 -46.86
CA ALA A 369 -0.97 15.03 -45.70
C ALA A 369 0.16 14.90 -44.65
N GLN A 370 0.56 13.68 -44.28
CA GLN A 370 1.66 13.43 -43.33
C GLN A 370 3.01 14.02 -43.78
N ARG A 371 3.28 14.06 -45.08
CA ARG A 371 4.48 14.70 -45.65
C ARG A 371 4.54 16.20 -45.43
N ARG A 372 3.40 16.86 -45.15
CA ARG A 372 3.32 18.28 -44.77
C ARG A 372 3.68 18.52 -43.29
N GLY A 373 4.03 17.46 -42.55
CA GLY A 373 4.70 17.50 -41.25
C GLY A 373 3.99 18.36 -40.21
N LYS A 374 4.48 19.60 -40.03
CA LYS A 374 3.95 20.56 -39.06
C LYS A 374 2.49 20.92 -39.31
N GLU A 375 2.07 21.03 -40.58
CA GLU A 375 0.69 21.38 -40.95
C GLU A 375 -0.29 20.25 -40.61
N TRP A 376 0.11 19.00 -40.85
CA TRP A 376 -0.63 17.81 -40.42
C TRP A 376 -0.78 17.74 -38.91
N GLY A 377 0.31 17.95 -38.16
CA GLY A 377 0.27 17.97 -36.70
C GLY A 377 -0.62 19.07 -36.13
N MET A 378 -0.66 20.25 -36.77
CA MET A 378 -1.57 21.34 -36.39
C MET A 378 -3.03 21.00 -36.71
N ALA A 379 -3.31 20.44 -37.90
CA ALA A 379 -4.65 20.02 -38.29
C ALA A 379 -5.20 18.93 -37.35
N LEU A 380 -4.42 17.90 -37.04
CA LEU A 380 -4.80 16.83 -36.10
C LEU A 380 -5.09 17.32 -34.68
N LYS A 381 -4.34 18.33 -34.20
CA LYS A 381 -4.57 18.96 -32.89
C LYS A 381 -5.82 19.85 -32.89
N ALA A 382 -6.15 20.44 -34.03
CA ALA A 382 -7.32 21.29 -34.18
C ALA A 382 -8.65 20.51 -34.31
N VAL A 383 -8.61 19.19 -34.54
CA VAL A 383 -9.82 18.36 -34.55
C VAL A 383 -10.41 18.25 -33.15
N SER A 384 -11.49 18.98 -32.91
CA SER A 384 -12.31 18.91 -31.69
C SER A 384 -13.53 17.99 -31.84
N GLU A 385 -13.96 17.73 -33.08
CA GLU A 385 -15.15 16.94 -33.41
C GLU A 385 -14.87 15.94 -34.54
N VAL A 386 -15.57 14.81 -34.53
CA VAL A 386 -15.49 13.76 -35.54
C VAL A 386 -16.90 13.27 -35.91
N SER A 387 -17.06 12.82 -37.16
CA SER A 387 -18.30 12.19 -37.60
C SER A 387 -18.23 10.68 -37.35
N LEU A 388 -19.24 10.14 -36.68
CA LEU A 388 -19.35 8.73 -36.30
C LEU A 388 -20.75 8.22 -36.64
N ASP A 389 -20.84 6.98 -37.10
CA ASP A 389 -22.12 6.29 -37.32
C ASP A 389 -22.57 5.69 -35.99
N VAL A 390 -23.69 6.21 -35.45
CA VAL A 390 -24.32 5.71 -34.23
C VAL A 390 -25.68 5.14 -34.63
N ASP A 391 -25.85 3.83 -34.50
CA ASP A 391 -27.10 3.13 -34.82
C ASP A 391 -27.64 3.38 -36.25
N GLY A 392 -26.76 3.55 -37.24
CA GLY A 392 -27.11 3.79 -38.64
C GLY A 392 -27.32 5.27 -38.99
N GLU A 393 -27.05 6.18 -38.05
CA GLU A 393 -27.12 7.63 -38.26
C GLU A 393 -25.73 8.27 -38.07
N VAL A 394 -25.25 9.01 -39.07
CA VAL A 394 -23.98 9.74 -38.97
C VAL A 394 -24.18 11.01 -38.15
N LYS A 395 -23.56 11.04 -36.96
CA LYS A 395 -23.57 12.18 -36.03
C LYS A 395 -22.18 12.80 -35.94
N THR A 396 -22.11 14.12 -35.82
CA THR A 396 -20.87 14.82 -35.49
C THR A 396 -20.83 15.07 -34.00
N VAL A 397 -19.82 14.54 -33.34
CA VAL A 397 -19.68 14.54 -31.87
C VAL A 397 -18.28 14.99 -31.48
N SER A 398 -18.11 15.41 -30.23
CA SER A 398 -16.78 15.76 -29.72
C SER A 398 -15.83 14.55 -29.71
N VAL A 399 -14.51 14.77 -29.76
CA VAL A 399 -13.51 13.70 -29.69
C VAL A 399 -13.64 12.87 -28.40
N GLY A 400 -13.99 13.51 -27.27
CA GLY A 400 -14.22 12.81 -26.00
C GLY A 400 -15.46 11.93 -26.03
N GLU A 401 -16.57 12.46 -26.55
CA GLU A 401 -17.82 11.73 -26.72
C GLU A 401 -17.66 10.55 -27.70
N ALA A 402 -16.96 10.75 -28.81
CA ALA A 402 -16.65 9.69 -29.77
C ALA A 402 -15.87 8.54 -29.13
N LEU A 403 -14.91 8.81 -28.24
CA LEU A 403 -14.18 7.77 -27.53
C LEU A 403 -15.13 6.94 -26.64
N ASN A 404 -16.04 7.62 -25.94
CA ASN A 404 -16.99 6.99 -25.04
C ASN A 404 -17.98 6.11 -25.82
N VAL A 405 -18.50 6.59 -26.95
CA VAL A 405 -19.38 5.81 -27.83
C VAL A 405 -18.66 4.57 -28.38
N LEU A 406 -17.46 4.74 -28.94
CA LEU A 406 -16.67 3.63 -29.48
C LEU A 406 -16.32 2.58 -28.41
N THR A 407 -16.03 3.03 -27.19
CA THR A 407 -15.74 2.14 -26.07
C THR A 407 -17.00 1.39 -25.65
N ALA A 408 -18.14 2.07 -25.54
CA ALA A 408 -19.42 1.44 -25.19
C ALA A 408 -19.87 0.42 -26.24
N GLU A 409 -19.71 0.72 -27.53
CA GLU A 409 -19.98 -0.21 -28.63
C GLU A 409 -19.08 -1.44 -28.55
N GLY A 410 -17.77 -1.25 -28.39
CA GLY A 410 -16.84 -2.37 -28.23
C GLY A 410 -17.13 -3.20 -26.97
N MET A 411 -17.57 -2.57 -25.87
CA MET A 411 -18.01 -3.29 -24.67
C MET A 411 -19.29 -4.09 -24.92
N LYS A 412 -20.24 -3.56 -25.71
CA LYS A 412 -21.46 -4.27 -26.13
C LYS A 412 -21.11 -5.48 -27.01
N GLU A 413 -20.18 -5.32 -27.95
CA GLU A 413 -19.68 -6.43 -28.78
C GLU A 413 -18.99 -7.52 -27.97
N LYS A 414 -18.30 -7.13 -26.88
CA LYS A 414 -17.59 -8.04 -25.97
C LYS A 414 -18.40 -8.48 -24.75
N ALA A 415 -19.67 -8.10 -24.65
CA ALA A 415 -20.49 -8.32 -23.47
C ALA A 415 -20.64 -9.82 -23.14
N GLU A 416 -20.90 -10.67 -24.14
CA GLU A 416 -21.03 -12.11 -23.94
C GLU A 416 -19.71 -12.77 -23.49
N GLU A 417 -18.57 -12.31 -24.03
CA GLU A 417 -17.24 -12.79 -23.65
C GLU A 417 -16.91 -12.40 -22.21
N ILE A 418 -17.15 -11.13 -21.86
CA ILE A 418 -16.95 -10.62 -20.49
C ILE A 418 -17.86 -11.36 -19.51
N ALA A 419 -19.14 -11.53 -19.82
CA ALA A 419 -20.08 -12.24 -18.95
C ALA A 419 -19.68 -13.71 -18.74
N THR A 420 -19.15 -14.37 -19.77
CA THR A 420 -18.61 -15.73 -19.66
C THR A 420 -17.40 -15.78 -18.72
N LEU A 421 -16.48 -14.82 -18.85
CA LEU A 421 -15.30 -14.72 -17.98
C LEU A 421 -15.68 -14.36 -16.54
N GLU A 422 -16.66 -13.48 -16.34
CA GLU A 422 -17.19 -13.12 -15.02
C GLU A 422 -17.89 -14.31 -14.35
N SER A 423 -18.66 -15.10 -15.10
CA SER A 423 -19.21 -16.36 -14.60
C SER A 423 -18.10 -17.33 -14.21
N SER A 424 -17.05 -17.46 -15.04
CA SER A 424 -15.90 -18.32 -14.73
C SER A 424 -15.14 -17.85 -13.47
N LEU A 425 -15.05 -16.53 -13.25
CA LEU A 425 -14.46 -15.95 -12.05
C LEU A 425 -15.30 -16.32 -10.83
N VAL A 426 -16.62 -16.13 -10.86
CA VAL A 426 -17.51 -16.49 -9.76
C VAL A 426 -17.39 -17.99 -9.43
N ASP A 427 -17.40 -18.85 -10.44
CA ASP A 427 -17.22 -20.29 -10.24
C ASP A 427 -15.86 -20.62 -9.61
N ALA A 428 -14.80 -19.89 -9.98
CA ALA A 428 -13.48 -20.04 -9.39
C ALA A 428 -13.44 -19.58 -7.92
N GLU A 429 -14.07 -18.45 -7.59
CA GLU A 429 -14.20 -17.95 -6.22
C GLU A 429 -14.97 -18.92 -5.33
N VAL A 430 -16.05 -19.53 -5.84
CA VAL A 430 -16.81 -20.57 -5.13
C VAL A 430 -15.93 -21.80 -4.87
N ARG A 431 -15.14 -22.26 -5.85
CA ARG A 431 -14.21 -23.39 -5.67
C ARG A 431 -13.14 -23.10 -4.63
N VAL A 432 -12.57 -21.89 -4.63
CA VAL A 432 -11.53 -21.50 -3.65
C VAL A 432 -12.12 -21.38 -2.25
N ASN A 433 -13.34 -20.84 -2.10
CA ASN A 433 -14.03 -20.83 -0.81
C ASN A 433 -14.30 -22.23 -0.29
N ALA A 434 -14.82 -23.13 -1.14
CA ALA A 434 -15.06 -24.52 -0.77
C ALA A 434 -13.76 -25.25 -0.35
N LEU A 435 -12.63 -24.92 -1.00
CA LEU A 435 -11.31 -25.43 -0.59
C LEU A 435 -10.92 -24.94 0.80
N LEU A 436 -11.06 -23.63 1.08
CA LEU A 436 -10.75 -23.05 2.39
C LEU A 436 -11.65 -23.62 3.50
N ASP A 437 -12.94 -23.81 3.22
CA ASP A 437 -13.88 -24.43 4.15
C ASP A 437 -13.54 -25.90 4.38
N GLY A 438 -13.09 -26.61 3.33
CA GLY A 438 -12.57 -27.96 3.44
C GLY A 438 -11.34 -28.06 4.34
N ILE A 439 -10.41 -27.12 4.22
CA ILE A 439 -9.21 -27.05 5.10
C ILE A 439 -9.63 -26.76 6.54
N ALA A 440 -10.58 -25.85 6.78
CA ALA A 440 -11.08 -25.55 8.12
C ALA A 440 -11.77 -26.76 8.76
N ALA A 441 -12.57 -27.51 7.99
CA ALA A 441 -13.20 -28.73 8.46
C ALA A 441 -12.17 -29.83 8.76
N ASP A 442 -11.15 -30.01 7.90
CA ASP A 442 -10.08 -30.98 8.12
C ASP A 442 -9.23 -30.63 9.35
N LEU A 443 -9.00 -29.33 9.61
CA LEU A 443 -8.30 -28.87 10.81
C LEU A 443 -9.01 -29.30 12.10
N GLU A 444 -10.33 -29.15 12.16
CA GLU A 444 -11.10 -29.55 13.35
C GLU A 444 -11.05 -31.06 13.61
N VAL A 445 -10.97 -31.86 12.55
CA VAL A 445 -10.86 -33.32 12.65
C VAL A 445 -9.44 -33.76 13.03
N ARG A 446 -8.43 -33.07 12.50
CA ARG A 446 -7.02 -33.47 12.61
C ARG A 446 -6.21 -32.71 13.64
N LYS A 447 -6.81 -31.79 14.40
CA LYS A 447 -6.08 -31.06 15.44
C LYS A 447 -5.35 -31.95 16.45
N ASP A 448 -5.85 -33.17 16.69
CA ASP A 448 -5.19 -34.15 17.58
C ASP A 448 -4.48 -35.29 16.80
N ASP A 449 -4.38 -35.19 15.47
CA ASP A 449 -3.70 -36.18 14.62
C ASP A 449 -2.19 -36.17 14.90
N PRO A 450 -1.57 -37.31 15.28
CA PRO A 450 -0.13 -37.39 15.54
C PRO A 450 0.75 -36.94 14.37
N GLU A 451 0.35 -37.18 13.12
CA GLU A 451 1.14 -36.76 11.96
C GLU A 451 1.08 -35.24 11.77
N PHE A 452 -0.09 -34.63 12.01
CA PHE A 452 -0.22 -33.18 11.94
C PHE A 452 0.53 -32.49 13.09
N GLN A 453 0.45 -33.04 14.30
CA GLN A 453 1.20 -32.55 15.46
C GLN A 453 2.72 -32.67 15.26
N ALA A 454 3.18 -33.78 14.69
CA ALA A 454 4.59 -33.94 14.31
C ALA A 454 5.01 -32.92 13.25
N ALA A 455 4.17 -32.67 12.23
CA ALA A 455 4.44 -31.67 11.22
C ALA A 455 4.53 -30.25 11.80
N LEU A 456 3.65 -29.89 12.74
CA LEU A 456 3.73 -28.60 13.46
C LEU A 456 5.05 -28.49 14.23
N ALA A 457 5.46 -29.55 14.94
CA ALA A 457 6.68 -29.54 15.76
C ALA A 457 8.00 -29.35 14.98
N VAL A 458 8.01 -29.52 13.65
CA VAL A 458 9.16 -29.19 12.79
C VAL A 458 9.45 -27.69 12.77
N TRP A 459 8.43 -26.86 13.00
CA TRP A 459 8.50 -25.41 12.86
C TRP A 459 8.72 -24.73 14.21
N GLY A 460 9.54 -23.67 14.17
CA GLY A 460 9.70 -22.75 15.28
C GLY A 460 8.74 -21.57 15.15
N ASN A 461 9.08 -20.47 15.83
CA ASN A 461 8.32 -19.23 15.74
C ASN A 461 9.03 -18.19 14.86
N SER A 462 8.26 -17.50 14.03
CA SER A 462 8.70 -16.40 13.17
C SER A 462 7.78 -15.20 13.32
N PRO A 463 8.19 -13.99 12.91
CA PRO A 463 7.23 -12.92 12.68
C PRO A 463 6.17 -13.32 11.64
N ASP A 464 5.01 -12.65 11.66
CA ASP A 464 3.96 -12.81 10.65
C ASP A 464 4.35 -12.14 9.32
N SER A 465 3.43 -12.11 8.34
CA SER A 465 3.70 -11.45 7.05
C SER A 465 3.86 -9.92 7.12
N LYS A 466 3.51 -9.32 8.27
CA LYS A 466 3.57 -7.89 8.61
C LYS A 466 4.64 -7.59 9.66
N GLY A 467 5.49 -8.56 10.02
CA GLY A 467 6.57 -8.41 11.00
C GLY A 467 6.16 -8.42 12.46
N GLY A 468 4.88 -8.62 12.76
CA GLY A 468 4.38 -8.75 14.10
C GLY A 468 4.99 -9.98 14.79
N ARG A 469 5.21 -9.90 16.10
CA ARG A 469 5.73 -11.01 16.92
C ARG A 469 4.75 -11.50 17.99
N GLY A 470 3.52 -10.99 17.98
CA GLY A 470 2.55 -11.25 19.03
C GLY A 470 2.92 -10.60 20.36
N VAL A 471 2.07 -10.83 21.37
CA VAL A 471 2.14 -10.16 22.68
C VAL A 471 3.36 -10.59 23.52
N ASP A 472 3.89 -11.79 23.27
CA ASP A 472 5.05 -12.33 23.99
C ASP A 472 6.40 -12.08 23.27
N GLU A 473 6.36 -11.39 22.13
CA GLU A 473 7.50 -11.10 21.25
C GLU A 473 8.26 -12.35 20.73
N LYS A 474 7.75 -13.56 20.99
CA LYS A 474 8.38 -14.82 20.58
C LYS A 474 8.07 -15.18 19.13
N GLY A 475 7.10 -14.52 18.51
CA GLY A 475 6.66 -14.79 17.15
C GLY A 475 5.50 -15.79 17.08
N PHE A 476 4.95 -15.92 15.87
CA PHE A 476 3.87 -16.82 15.51
C PHE A 476 4.43 -18.15 14.98
N HIS A 477 3.61 -19.21 14.97
CA HIS A 477 4.05 -20.51 14.47
C HIS A 477 4.45 -20.44 12.99
N ALA A 478 5.75 -20.57 12.70
CA ALA A 478 6.33 -20.24 11.39
C ALA A 478 5.78 -21.10 10.26
N GLY A 479 5.40 -22.36 10.55
CA GLY A 479 4.78 -23.23 9.57
C GLY A 479 3.43 -22.69 9.08
N ILE A 480 2.63 -22.09 9.96
CA ILE A 480 1.32 -21.53 9.58
C ILE A 480 1.52 -20.26 8.76
N ILE A 481 2.45 -19.39 9.18
CA ILE A 481 2.79 -18.16 8.47
C ILE A 481 3.38 -18.46 7.08
N HIS A 482 4.44 -19.25 7.02
CA HIS A 482 5.14 -19.50 5.77
C HIS A 482 4.34 -20.39 4.83
N TYR A 483 3.63 -21.41 5.33
CA TYR A 483 2.86 -22.29 4.47
C TYR A 483 1.50 -21.71 4.09
N PHE A 484 0.71 -21.23 5.04
CA PHE A 484 -0.65 -20.78 4.74
C PHE A 484 -0.69 -19.28 4.42
N GLU A 485 -0.28 -18.43 5.34
CA GLU A 485 -0.43 -16.96 5.21
C GLU A 485 0.28 -16.39 3.97
N TYR A 486 1.52 -16.81 3.69
CA TYR A 486 2.27 -16.28 2.55
C TYR A 486 1.67 -16.61 1.19
N ARG A 487 0.78 -17.61 1.11
CA ARG A 487 0.01 -17.93 -0.10
C ARG A 487 -1.18 -16.98 -0.32
N ALA A 488 -1.51 -16.13 0.66
CA ALA A 488 -2.46 -15.02 0.53
C ALA A 488 -1.80 -13.68 0.12
N SER A 489 -0.47 -13.60 0.14
CA SER A 489 0.29 -12.37 -0.16
C SER A 489 0.86 -12.38 -1.59
N LYS A 490 0.54 -11.37 -2.41
CA LYS A 490 1.03 -11.26 -3.80
C LYS A 490 2.55 -11.29 -3.91
N GLU A 491 3.24 -10.67 -2.96
CA GLU A 491 4.70 -10.57 -2.93
C GLU A 491 5.38 -11.89 -2.55
N LYS A 492 4.73 -12.70 -1.71
CA LYS A 492 5.30 -13.92 -1.14
C LYS A 492 4.78 -15.18 -1.82
N ALA A 493 3.58 -15.16 -2.40
CA ALA A 493 2.96 -16.28 -3.12
C ALA A 493 3.78 -16.75 -4.32
N GLY A 494 4.60 -15.86 -4.89
CA GLY A 494 5.60 -16.19 -5.91
C GLY A 494 6.54 -17.35 -5.53
N ARG A 495 6.72 -17.58 -4.21
CA ARG A 495 7.50 -18.70 -3.65
C ARG A 495 6.89 -20.06 -4.01
N TYR A 496 5.57 -20.16 -4.11
CA TYR A 496 4.85 -21.43 -4.24
C TYR A 496 4.31 -21.72 -5.64
N LYS A 497 4.70 -20.92 -6.65
CA LYS A 497 4.23 -21.02 -8.05
C LYS A 497 4.49 -22.36 -8.75
N ARG A 498 5.32 -23.24 -8.19
CA ARG A 498 5.70 -24.54 -8.79
C ARG A 498 5.01 -25.74 -8.16
N GLU A 499 4.23 -25.53 -7.11
CA GLU A 499 3.50 -26.62 -6.46
C GLU A 499 2.19 -26.91 -7.20
N ALA A 500 1.76 -28.16 -7.17
CA ALA A 500 0.45 -28.54 -7.70
C ALA A 500 -0.66 -27.97 -6.80
N ASP A 501 -1.82 -27.63 -7.38
CA ASP A 501 -2.95 -27.08 -6.61
C ASP A 501 -3.42 -27.99 -5.46
N GLY A 502 -3.24 -29.31 -5.59
CA GLY A 502 -3.53 -30.29 -4.54
C GLY A 502 -2.59 -30.24 -3.33
N ALA A 503 -1.48 -29.49 -3.40
CA ALA A 503 -0.56 -29.32 -2.28
C ALA A 503 -1.08 -28.33 -1.22
N PHE A 504 -2.07 -27.50 -1.54
CA PHE A 504 -2.58 -26.51 -0.58
C PHE A 504 -3.66 -27.10 0.32
N GLY A 505 -3.23 -27.59 1.48
CA GLY A 505 -4.07 -28.16 2.53
C GLY A 505 -3.22 -28.75 3.65
N ILE A 506 -3.86 -29.44 4.61
CA ILE A 506 -3.17 -30.04 5.75
C ILE A 506 -2.25 -31.17 5.31
N ASP A 507 -2.70 -32.05 4.42
CA ASP A 507 -1.86 -33.14 3.90
C ASP A 507 -0.60 -32.62 3.21
N GLY A 508 -0.72 -31.56 2.40
CA GLY A 508 0.43 -30.93 1.78
C GLY A 508 1.36 -30.24 2.79
N PHE A 509 0.80 -29.64 3.86
CA PHE A 509 1.61 -29.11 4.96
C PHE A 509 2.39 -30.22 5.70
N ILE A 510 1.76 -31.38 5.92
CA ILE A 510 2.41 -32.55 6.52
C ILE A 510 3.54 -33.05 5.62
N GLU A 511 3.28 -33.25 4.32
CA GLU A 511 4.30 -33.69 3.36
C GLU A 511 5.45 -32.68 3.28
N HIS A 512 5.14 -31.40 3.19
CA HIS A 512 6.14 -30.34 3.16
C HIS A 512 6.99 -30.30 4.44
N SER A 513 6.39 -30.53 5.60
CA SER A 513 7.12 -30.55 6.88
C SER A 513 8.00 -31.79 7.00
N LYS A 514 7.53 -32.96 6.52
CA LYS A 514 8.32 -34.20 6.46
C LYS A 514 9.56 -34.05 5.56
N ASP A 515 9.41 -33.38 4.42
CA ASP A 515 10.52 -33.05 3.50
C ASP A 515 11.61 -32.19 4.16
N LEU A 516 11.25 -31.42 5.20
CA LEU A 516 12.16 -30.48 5.86
C LEU A 516 12.71 -31.00 7.18
N GLU A 517 12.00 -31.92 7.84
CA GLU A 517 12.32 -32.43 9.17
C GLU A 517 13.75 -32.96 9.28
N ALA A 518 14.20 -33.71 8.27
CA ALA A 518 15.53 -34.33 8.24
C ALA A 518 16.67 -33.32 8.44
N TYR A 519 16.48 -32.05 8.05
CA TYR A 519 17.50 -31.01 8.17
C TYR A 519 17.65 -30.42 9.57
N VAL A 520 16.62 -30.55 10.41
CA VAL A 520 16.58 -29.93 11.75
C VAL A 520 16.58 -30.93 12.89
N GLN A 521 16.55 -32.22 12.57
CA GLN A 521 16.67 -33.29 13.57
C GLN A 521 18.00 -33.19 14.34
N PRO A 522 17.99 -33.44 15.66
CA PRO A 522 19.21 -33.48 16.46
C PRO A 522 20.23 -34.48 15.90
N GLY A 523 21.44 -34.00 15.59
CA GLY A 523 22.52 -34.84 15.05
C GLY A 523 22.43 -35.11 13.55
N ALA A 524 21.61 -34.36 12.80
CA ALA A 524 21.56 -34.45 11.34
C ALA A 524 22.97 -34.26 10.72
N ASP A 525 23.41 -35.25 9.94
CA ASP A 525 24.68 -35.20 9.20
C ASP A 525 24.49 -34.50 7.86
N LEU A 526 24.39 -33.17 7.90
CA LEU A 526 24.12 -32.34 6.72
C LEU A 526 25.21 -32.47 5.64
N LYS A 527 26.43 -32.87 6.00
CA LYS A 527 27.55 -33.05 5.06
C LYS A 527 27.36 -34.25 4.14
N SER A 528 26.65 -35.29 4.59
CA SER A 528 26.41 -36.49 3.78
C SER A 528 25.14 -36.42 2.94
N MET A 529 24.31 -35.39 3.11
CA MET A 529 23.08 -35.17 2.35
C MET A 529 23.39 -34.58 0.96
N PRO A 530 23.18 -35.31 -0.14
CA PRO A 530 23.62 -34.89 -1.48
C PRO A 530 22.89 -33.65 -2.02
N GLU A 531 21.70 -33.34 -1.50
CA GLU A 531 20.92 -32.16 -1.86
C GLU A 531 21.36 -30.89 -1.13
N VAL A 532 22.12 -31.02 -0.04
CA VAL A 532 22.68 -29.89 0.72
C VAL A 532 23.85 -29.30 -0.05
N GLN A 533 23.74 -28.03 -0.41
CA GLN A 533 24.76 -27.30 -1.16
C GLN A 533 25.69 -26.52 -0.24
N ASN A 534 25.15 -25.91 0.82
CA ASN A 534 25.89 -25.12 1.80
C ASN A 534 25.13 -25.12 3.13
N PHE A 535 25.83 -25.16 4.25
CA PHE A 535 25.22 -24.96 5.56
C PHE A 535 26.19 -24.34 6.56
N ALA A 536 25.63 -23.71 7.58
CA ALA A 536 26.36 -23.19 8.73
C ALA A 536 25.46 -23.25 9.97
N ARG A 537 26.03 -23.74 11.06
CA ARG A 537 25.39 -23.89 12.37
C ARG A 537 26.15 -23.03 13.38
N LEU A 538 25.45 -22.07 13.96
CA LEU A 538 26.00 -21.11 14.90
C LEU A 538 25.31 -21.25 16.26
N THR A 539 26.05 -21.02 17.33
CA THR A 539 25.51 -20.95 18.69
C THR A 539 26.00 -19.69 19.40
N ASP A 540 25.27 -19.25 20.42
CA ASP A 540 25.66 -18.13 21.28
C ASP A 540 26.00 -18.56 22.72
N GLU A 541 26.39 -17.60 23.54
CA GLU A 541 26.73 -17.79 24.96
C GLU A 541 25.55 -18.27 25.83
N ASN A 542 24.32 -18.06 25.36
CA ASN A 542 23.09 -18.44 26.06
C ASN A 542 22.55 -19.81 25.61
N GLY A 543 23.28 -20.52 24.73
CA GLY A 543 22.88 -21.82 24.22
C GLY A 543 21.79 -21.76 23.14
N ARG A 544 21.51 -20.58 22.59
CA ARG A 544 20.66 -20.44 21.40
C ARG A 544 21.41 -20.92 20.18
N GLU A 545 20.67 -21.32 19.16
CA GLU A 545 21.25 -21.92 17.98
C GLU A 545 20.57 -21.45 16.70
N ARG A 546 21.37 -21.26 15.65
CA ARG A 546 20.95 -20.85 14.32
C ARG A 546 21.50 -21.84 13.30
N LEU A 547 20.60 -22.42 12.51
CA LEU A 547 20.98 -23.14 11.30
C LEU A 547 20.62 -22.29 10.08
N LEU A 548 21.60 -22.09 9.21
CA LEU A 548 21.42 -21.59 7.85
C LEU A 548 21.76 -22.74 6.90
N LEU A 549 20.91 -22.97 5.93
CA LEU A 549 21.03 -24.08 5.01
C LEU A 549 20.58 -23.69 3.60
N SER A 550 21.30 -24.12 2.59
CA SER A 550 20.91 -24.05 1.19
C SER A 550 20.92 -25.45 0.59
N THR A 551 19.82 -25.83 -0.03
CA THR A 551 19.65 -27.06 -0.80
C THR A 551 19.33 -26.73 -2.25
N ASP A 552 19.29 -27.75 -3.10
CA ASP A 552 18.82 -27.63 -4.49
C ASP A 552 17.36 -27.13 -4.59
N ARG A 553 16.54 -27.37 -3.56
CA ARG A 553 15.12 -27.00 -3.48
C ARG A 553 14.82 -25.80 -2.60
N PHE A 554 15.60 -25.52 -1.56
CA PHE A 554 15.26 -24.52 -0.54
C PHE A 554 16.46 -23.74 -0.02
N THR A 555 16.22 -22.54 0.48
CA THR A 555 17.06 -21.90 1.50
C THR A 555 16.28 -21.92 2.80
N ILE A 556 16.85 -22.51 3.84
CA ILE A 556 16.22 -22.75 5.13
C ILE A 556 16.97 -21.96 6.20
N SER A 557 16.20 -21.36 7.12
CA SER A 557 16.70 -20.85 8.38
C SER A 557 15.92 -21.48 9.51
N ALA A 558 16.63 -22.10 10.45
CA ALA A 558 16.05 -22.67 11.67
C ALA A 558 16.68 -22.02 12.90
N PHE A 559 15.93 -22.01 14.00
CA PHE A 559 16.35 -21.41 15.26
C PHE A 559 15.96 -22.30 16.44
N LYS A 560 16.77 -22.25 17.49
CA LYS A 560 16.52 -22.88 18.78
C LYS A 560 16.72 -21.84 19.88
N TRP A 561 15.74 -21.70 20.75
CA TRP A 561 15.84 -20.92 21.99
C TRP A 561 16.56 -21.71 23.09
N GLU A 562 16.96 -21.01 24.16
CA GLU A 562 17.68 -21.58 25.31
C GLU A 562 16.88 -22.67 26.06
N ASP A 563 15.55 -22.56 26.05
CA ASP A 563 14.60 -23.47 26.69
C ASP A 563 14.08 -24.58 25.76
N GLN A 564 14.61 -24.68 24.55
CA GLN A 564 14.19 -25.66 23.54
C GLN A 564 15.22 -26.77 23.35
N ASP A 565 14.73 -28.00 23.13
CA ASP A 565 15.61 -29.15 22.93
C ASP A 565 16.12 -29.26 21.49
N SER A 566 15.34 -28.79 20.50
CA SER A 566 15.63 -28.93 19.07
C SER A 566 15.53 -27.62 18.29
N LEU A 567 16.10 -27.60 17.08
CA LEU A 567 15.91 -26.54 16.09
C LEU A 567 14.48 -26.61 15.54
N GLY A 568 13.81 -25.45 15.45
CA GLY A 568 12.57 -25.28 14.71
C GLY A 568 12.81 -24.43 13.47
N ILE A 569 12.21 -24.81 12.34
CA ILE A 569 12.30 -24.03 11.10
C ILE A 569 11.53 -22.72 11.26
N ILE A 570 12.18 -21.60 10.97
CA ILE A 570 11.55 -20.27 11.05
C ILE A 570 11.43 -19.58 9.70
N THR A 571 12.11 -20.06 8.66
CA THR A 571 11.97 -19.54 7.29
C THR A 571 12.34 -20.58 6.26
N VAL A 572 11.51 -20.70 5.23
CA VAL A 572 11.79 -21.47 4.01
C VAL A 572 11.61 -20.57 2.79
N LEU A 573 12.62 -20.58 1.90
CA LEU A 573 12.61 -19.89 0.62
C LEU A 573 12.86 -20.88 -0.50
N PRO A 574 11.88 -21.19 -1.36
CA PRO A 574 12.08 -22.13 -2.46
C PRO A 574 13.12 -21.64 -3.48
N ASN A 575 13.87 -22.60 -4.00
CA ASN A 575 14.98 -22.40 -4.90
C ASN A 575 14.50 -22.28 -6.36
N SER A 576 14.50 -21.04 -6.86
CA SER A 576 14.16 -20.78 -8.26
C SER A 576 15.26 -21.18 -9.26
N ASN A 577 16.51 -21.39 -8.81
CA ASN A 577 17.65 -21.75 -9.65
C ASN A 577 18.64 -22.66 -8.89
N PRO A 578 18.66 -23.99 -9.15
CA PRO A 578 19.45 -24.96 -8.42
C PRO A 578 20.97 -24.87 -8.67
N ASP A 579 21.43 -23.91 -9.46
CA ASP A 579 22.86 -23.67 -9.69
C ASP A 579 23.60 -23.41 -8.35
N PRO A 580 24.59 -24.25 -7.97
CA PRO A 580 25.36 -24.08 -6.74
C PRO A 580 26.22 -22.82 -6.70
N LYS A 581 26.39 -22.10 -7.82
CA LYS A 581 27.00 -20.75 -7.87
C LYS A 581 25.96 -19.64 -8.14
N GLY A 582 24.69 -20.00 -8.08
CA GLY A 582 23.55 -19.16 -8.42
C GLY A 582 23.20 -18.13 -7.36
N LYS A 583 22.04 -17.48 -7.55
CA LYS A 583 21.53 -16.43 -6.66
C LYS A 583 21.35 -16.90 -5.21
N ASN A 584 21.16 -18.20 -4.99
CA ASN A 584 20.91 -18.76 -3.66
C ASN A 584 22.18 -19.03 -2.85
N ALA A 585 23.28 -19.45 -3.47
CA ALA A 585 24.59 -19.49 -2.79
C ALA A 585 24.97 -18.09 -2.29
N LYS A 586 24.79 -17.06 -3.14
CA LYS A 586 24.98 -15.65 -2.73
C LYS A 586 24.01 -15.20 -1.63
N ARG A 587 22.77 -15.71 -1.63
CA ARG A 587 21.78 -15.42 -0.59
C ARG A 587 22.19 -16.06 0.73
N PHE A 588 22.60 -17.32 0.70
CA PHE A 588 23.15 -18.05 1.85
C PHE A 588 24.35 -17.30 2.43
N GLU A 589 25.35 -16.98 1.61
CA GLU A 589 26.54 -16.22 2.02
C GLU A 589 26.14 -14.88 2.65
N LYS A 590 25.20 -14.15 2.03
CA LYS A 590 24.71 -12.88 2.56
C LYS A 590 24.04 -13.05 3.93
N MET A 591 23.21 -14.08 4.10
CA MET A 591 22.55 -14.38 5.37
C MET A 591 23.58 -14.76 6.44
N LEU A 592 24.52 -15.64 6.11
CA LEU A 592 25.59 -16.06 7.00
C LEU A 592 26.47 -14.89 7.42
N MET A 593 26.91 -14.06 6.49
CA MET A 593 27.71 -12.88 6.78
C MET A 593 26.96 -11.85 7.61
N ALA A 594 25.66 -11.66 7.38
CA ALA A 594 24.84 -10.78 8.19
C ALA A 594 24.72 -11.31 9.63
N GLU A 595 24.54 -12.62 9.80
CA GLU A 595 24.49 -13.27 11.11
C GLU A 595 25.83 -13.18 11.83
N ILE A 596 26.95 -13.40 11.14
CA ILE A 596 28.29 -13.27 11.73
C ILE A 596 28.56 -11.83 12.17
N LYS A 597 28.27 -10.84 11.30
CA LYS A 597 28.57 -9.43 11.57
C LYS A 597 27.60 -8.74 12.54
N ASN A 598 26.62 -9.45 13.07
CA ASN A 598 25.53 -8.89 13.88
C ASN A 598 24.72 -7.80 13.17
N THR A 599 24.69 -7.81 11.83
CA THR A 599 23.89 -6.87 11.04
C THR A 599 22.60 -7.53 10.55
N SER A 600 22.37 -8.80 10.87
CA SER A 600 21.17 -9.55 10.45
C SER A 600 19.89 -9.08 11.13
N ASN A 601 20.00 -8.39 12.28
CA ASN A 601 18.86 -7.99 13.07
C ASN A 601 18.70 -6.47 13.27
N ASP A 602 19.41 -5.63 12.50
CA ASP A 602 19.21 -4.16 12.48
C ASP A 602 17.75 -3.75 12.14
N LYS A 603 16.91 -4.72 11.75
CA LYS A 603 15.51 -4.53 11.37
C LYS A 603 14.52 -5.46 12.09
N GLY A 604 14.95 -6.23 13.11
CA GLY A 604 14.05 -7.04 13.96
C GLY A 604 13.40 -8.29 13.34
N TYR A 605 13.73 -8.65 12.09
CA TYR A 605 12.94 -9.58 11.27
C TYR A 605 13.10 -11.08 11.55
N LEU A 606 14.09 -11.52 12.35
CA LEU A 606 14.26 -12.94 12.69
C LEU A 606 14.70 -13.08 14.15
N ASN A 607 14.52 -14.27 14.74
CA ASN A 607 15.12 -14.54 16.06
C ASN A 607 16.64 -14.32 15.97
N HIS A 608 17.32 -13.94 17.04
CA HIS A 608 18.74 -13.60 16.95
C HIS A 608 19.56 -14.35 17.99
N LEU A 609 20.76 -14.70 17.57
CA LEU A 609 21.83 -15.09 18.48
C LEU A 609 22.36 -13.86 19.22
N GLY A 610 22.81 -14.09 20.45
CA GLY A 610 23.56 -13.15 21.28
C GLY A 610 24.84 -12.63 20.63
N GLU A 611 25.59 -11.83 21.40
CA GLU A 611 26.77 -11.14 20.88
C GLU A 611 27.94 -12.09 20.61
N GLU A 612 28.14 -13.11 21.47
CA GLU A 612 29.25 -14.05 21.33
C GLU A 612 28.84 -15.28 20.53
N ARG A 613 29.06 -15.23 19.22
CA ARG A 613 28.72 -16.34 18.31
C ARG A 613 29.89 -17.28 18.08
N ARG A 614 29.60 -18.57 18.00
CA ARG A 614 30.57 -19.62 17.68
C ARG A 614 30.05 -20.49 16.55
N LEU A 615 30.93 -20.86 15.63
CA LEU A 615 30.63 -21.86 14.61
C LEU A 615 30.65 -23.23 15.28
N VAL A 616 29.53 -23.94 15.23
CA VAL A 616 29.43 -25.31 15.75
C VAL A 616 29.81 -26.31 14.65
N ASP A 617 29.26 -26.09 13.46
CA ASP A 617 29.54 -26.90 12.27
C ASP A 617 29.24 -26.07 11.02
N ALA A 618 29.93 -26.36 9.94
CA ALA A 618 29.70 -25.76 8.64
C ALA A 618 30.28 -26.60 7.52
N ASP A 619 29.88 -26.27 6.30
CA ASP A 619 30.59 -26.69 5.09
C ASP A 619 32.07 -26.26 5.15
N ASP A 620 32.96 -27.08 4.59
CA ASP A 620 34.41 -26.89 4.64
C ASP A 620 34.85 -25.51 4.12
N GLN A 621 34.12 -24.94 3.16
CA GLN A 621 34.43 -23.61 2.63
C GLN A 621 34.17 -22.46 3.62
N PHE A 622 33.36 -22.70 4.66
CA PHE A 622 32.95 -21.70 5.67
C PHE A 622 33.49 -21.98 7.07
N ALA A 623 34.16 -23.12 7.28
CA ALA A 623 34.67 -23.55 8.59
C ALA A 623 35.61 -22.54 9.27
N GLY A 624 36.28 -21.66 8.52
CA GLY A 624 37.21 -20.66 9.04
C GLY A 624 36.66 -19.23 9.20
N LEU A 625 35.36 -19.00 9.02
CA LEU A 625 34.80 -17.63 8.97
C LEU A 625 34.74 -16.88 10.30
N LEU A 626 34.80 -17.57 11.44
CA LEU A 626 34.74 -16.96 12.78
C LEU A 626 36.09 -16.97 13.53
N ASP A 627 37.12 -17.61 12.96
CA ASP A 627 38.49 -17.61 13.50
C ASP A 627 39.37 -16.46 12.94
N ALA A 628 38.80 -15.58 12.11
CA ALA A 628 39.43 -14.44 11.46
C ALA A 628 38.80 -13.12 11.92
#